data_AF-A0A0C3FLW5-F1
#
_entry.id   AF-A0A0C3FLW5-F1
#
_cell.length_a   1.000
_cell.length_b   1.000
_cell.length_c   1.000
_cell.angle_alpha   90.00
_cell.angle_beta   90.00
_cell.angle_gamma   90.00
#
_symmetry.space_group_name_H-M   'P 1'
#
loop_
_entity.id
_entity.type
_entity.pdbx_description
1 polymer ?
#
loop_
_entity_poly.entity_id
_entity_poly.type
_entity_poly.pdbx_seq_one_letter_code
_entity_poly.pdbx_strand_id
1 'polypeptide(L)'
;MKFGAPSHRIEAQLKAAATILDVTGEFIQLPGIIICCFQDEETQTSETHWIKSASKIWLGNLQEVYEIYRGVVHDERSAKDATAELKRLLKKNPMYSNLLRCIFAFSLSALICPLAFGGSFLDLWIAGSGAFALCFLQLYVVSDSPLYASIFEISIGLIMAFTARGLSSIQGNLFCYTAITSSSIIGILPGYLILSSSLELASKNIVCGSVRMVYSLMYTLFLGFGLQIGSEIFLVMNVHYRCYRPAGIAWYLQAPPFWVQFLIVPTFSTISSLANLQPYQGTKNALNLFVMVMISSAAFATNKIANHYIFNRSDIVSAIGAFTAGILGNLYSRKMGGTAFTSMITGVLFLVPSGLSAAGGITGDGSGIDIGGAMIAVTIGVTVGLFMSQAIVYAFGSKKNAAVMSF
;
A
#
# COMPACT_ATOMS: atom_id res chain seq x y z
N MET A 1 -1.16 -16.41 -3.00
CA MET A 1 -2.30 -15.51 -2.70
C MET A 1 -2.30 -14.96 -1.27
N LYS A 2 -2.37 -15.79 -0.22
CA LYS A 2 -2.56 -15.35 1.19
C LYS A 2 -1.69 -14.17 1.65
N PHE A 3 -0.43 -14.11 1.22
CA PHE A 3 0.56 -13.10 1.64
C PHE A 3 0.68 -11.88 0.70
N GLY A 4 -0.25 -11.70 -0.22
CA GLY A 4 -0.31 -10.46 -1.02
C GLY A 4 0.47 -10.47 -2.32
N ALA A 5 0.88 -11.64 -2.82
CA ALA A 5 1.56 -11.77 -4.12
C ALA A 5 0.70 -11.21 -5.28
N PRO A 6 1.28 -10.44 -6.23
CA PRO A 6 0.58 -9.98 -7.42
C PRO A 6 0.04 -11.13 -8.28
N SER A 7 -1.19 -11.02 -8.78
CA SER A 7 -1.90 -12.14 -9.42
C SER A 7 -1.23 -12.63 -10.71
N HIS A 8 -0.69 -11.70 -11.52
CA HIS A 8 -0.01 -12.01 -12.78
C HIS A 8 1.23 -12.92 -12.62
N ARG A 9 1.79 -13.05 -11.41
CA ARG A 9 2.92 -13.96 -11.15
C ARG A 9 2.47 -15.37 -10.77
N ILE A 10 1.33 -15.49 -10.11
CA ILE A 10 0.95 -16.74 -9.44
C ILE A 10 0.69 -17.82 -10.48
N GLU A 11 -0.03 -17.50 -11.56
CA GLU A 11 -0.32 -18.45 -12.64
C GLU A 11 0.97 -18.96 -13.30
N ALA A 12 1.88 -18.05 -13.68
CA ALA A 12 3.16 -18.42 -14.28
C ALA A 12 4.04 -19.24 -13.34
N GLN A 13 4.07 -18.89 -12.04
CA GLN A 13 4.82 -19.63 -11.04
C GLN A 13 4.25 -21.04 -10.82
N LEU A 14 2.92 -21.18 -10.75
CA LEU A 14 2.27 -22.48 -10.59
C LEU A 14 2.45 -23.37 -11.82
N LYS A 15 2.35 -22.81 -13.04
CA LYS A 15 2.66 -23.55 -14.27
C LYS A 15 4.11 -24.06 -14.27
N ALA A 16 5.08 -23.20 -13.94
CA ALA A 16 6.48 -23.61 -13.85
C ALA A 16 6.72 -24.69 -12.78
N ALA A 17 6.07 -24.57 -11.61
CA ALA A 17 6.15 -25.60 -10.58
C ALA A 17 5.51 -26.93 -11.03
N ALA A 18 4.37 -26.88 -11.71
CA ALA A 18 3.67 -28.07 -12.21
C ALA A 18 4.54 -28.84 -13.23
N THR A 19 5.19 -28.12 -14.16
CA THR A 19 6.13 -28.72 -15.12
C THR A 19 7.30 -29.44 -14.44
N ILE A 20 7.84 -28.87 -13.36
CA ILE A 20 9.00 -29.45 -12.65
C ILE A 20 8.59 -30.64 -11.80
N LEU A 21 7.37 -30.62 -11.28
CA LEU A 21 6.79 -31.72 -10.50
C LEU A 21 6.17 -32.83 -11.38
N ASP A 22 6.27 -32.69 -12.70
CA ASP A 22 5.70 -33.61 -13.68
C ASP A 22 4.17 -33.81 -13.51
N VAL A 23 3.47 -32.70 -13.26
CA VAL A 23 2.00 -32.68 -13.13
C VAL A 23 1.40 -31.80 -14.22
N THR A 24 0.40 -32.32 -14.93
CA THR A 24 -0.38 -31.53 -15.89
C THR A 24 -1.46 -30.75 -15.17
N GLY A 25 -1.34 -29.43 -15.18
CA GLY A 25 -2.26 -28.55 -14.46
C GLY A 25 -2.49 -27.20 -15.13
N GLU A 26 -3.74 -26.76 -15.13
CA GLU A 26 -4.16 -25.43 -15.56
C GLU A 26 -4.63 -24.60 -14.37
N PHE A 27 -4.23 -23.33 -14.36
CA PHE A 27 -4.42 -22.43 -13.23
C PHE A 27 -5.06 -21.13 -13.71
N ILE A 28 -6.20 -20.78 -13.12
CA ILE A 28 -6.91 -19.53 -13.41
C ILE A 28 -7.12 -18.80 -12.10
N GLN A 29 -6.64 -17.56 -12.01
CA GLN A 29 -6.83 -16.72 -10.85
C GLN A 29 -7.90 -15.66 -11.08
N LEU A 30 -8.89 -15.63 -10.19
CA LEU A 30 -9.88 -14.58 -10.07
C LEU A 30 -9.67 -13.80 -8.77
N PRO A 31 -10.27 -12.59 -8.61
CA PRO A 31 -10.24 -11.89 -7.33
C PRO A 31 -10.74 -12.77 -6.18
N GLY A 32 -9.86 -13.05 -5.20
CA GLY A 32 -10.21 -13.81 -3.99
C GLY A 32 -10.28 -15.33 -4.14
N ILE A 33 -10.07 -15.88 -5.35
CA ILE A 33 -10.11 -17.33 -5.59
C ILE A 33 -9.12 -17.73 -6.68
N ILE A 34 -8.47 -18.88 -6.49
CA ILE A 34 -7.71 -19.54 -7.55
C ILE A 34 -8.34 -20.90 -7.83
N ILE A 35 -8.48 -21.20 -9.12
CA ILE A 35 -9.00 -22.45 -9.64
C ILE A 35 -7.80 -23.23 -10.17
N CYS A 36 -7.59 -24.41 -9.61
CA CYS A 36 -6.55 -25.33 -10.04
C CYS A 36 -7.23 -26.55 -10.64
N CYS A 37 -6.97 -26.84 -11.91
CA CYS A 37 -7.44 -28.04 -12.59
C CYS A 37 -6.23 -28.94 -12.82
N PHE A 38 -6.22 -30.13 -12.24
CA PHE A 38 -5.20 -31.15 -12.49
C PHE A 38 -5.79 -32.23 -13.38
N GLN A 39 -5.05 -32.64 -14.40
CA GLN A 39 -5.46 -33.72 -15.28
C GLN A 39 -4.77 -35.01 -14.84
N ASP A 40 -5.55 -36.08 -14.75
CA ASP A 40 -5.02 -37.42 -14.54
C ASP A 40 -5.01 -38.15 -15.88
N GLU A 41 -3.80 -38.44 -16.37
CA GLU A 41 -3.60 -39.10 -17.67
C GLU A 41 -4.07 -40.56 -17.67
N GLU A 42 -4.00 -41.25 -16.52
CA GLU A 42 -4.38 -42.67 -16.41
C GLU A 42 -5.90 -42.83 -16.49
N THR A 43 -6.65 -41.96 -15.81
CA THR A 43 -8.11 -42.03 -15.75
C THR A 43 -8.81 -41.17 -16.80
N GLN A 44 -8.07 -40.30 -17.51
CA GLN A 44 -8.61 -39.28 -18.41
C GLN A 44 -9.66 -38.38 -17.73
N THR A 45 -9.51 -38.18 -16.42
CA THR A 45 -10.37 -37.28 -15.63
C THR A 45 -9.62 -36.02 -15.24
N SER A 46 -10.38 -34.99 -14.83
CA SER A 46 -9.81 -33.75 -14.33
C SER A 46 -10.36 -33.44 -12.95
N GLU A 47 -9.48 -33.23 -11.98
CA GLU A 47 -9.84 -32.77 -10.64
C GLU A 47 -9.72 -31.25 -10.56
N THR A 48 -10.81 -30.59 -10.16
CA THR A 48 -10.85 -29.13 -10.02
C THR A 48 -10.92 -28.73 -8.55
N HIS A 49 -9.94 -27.97 -8.08
CA HIS A 49 -9.88 -27.41 -6.74
C HIS A 49 -10.13 -25.91 -6.73
N TRP A 50 -10.96 -25.49 -5.77
CA TRP A 50 -11.34 -24.09 -5.57
C TRP A 50 -10.73 -23.58 -4.27
N ILE A 51 -9.74 -22.70 -4.35
CA ILE A 51 -9.03 -22.19 -3.17
C ILE A 51 -9.37 -20.71 -2.98
N LYS A 52 -10.19 -20.41 -1.97
CA LYS A 52 -10.53 -19.05 -1.57
C LYS A 52 -9.44 -18.49 -0.65
N SER A 53 -8.97 -17.28 -0.94
CA SER A 53 -7.96 -16.61 -0.11
C SER A 53 -8.09 -15.09 -0.18
N ALA A 54 -8.33 -14.47 0.97
CA ALA A 54 -8.21 -13.02 1.11
C ALA A 54 -6.74 -12.61 1.03
N SER A 55 -6.44 -11.61 0.20
CA SER A 55 -5.08 -11.09 0.01
C SER A 55 -4.76 -10.05 1.07
N LYS A 56 -3.67 -10.26 1.85
CA LYS A 56 -3.10 -9.26 2.76
C LYS A 56 -1.59 -9.21 2.55
N ILE A 57 -0.99 -8.02 2.54
CA ILE A 57 0.46 -7.86 2.35
C ILE A 57 1.20 -8.34 3.59
N TRP A 58 1.99 -9.40 3.44
CA TRP A 58 2.83 -9.95 4.51
C TRP A 58 4.23 -10.16 3.93
N LEU A 59 5.08 -9.13 3.99
CA LEU A 59 6.34 -9.12 3.24
C LEU A 59 7.30 -10.24 3.65
N GLY A 60 7.44 -10.51 4.95
CA GLY A 60 8.30 -11.60 5.44
C GLY A 60 7.89 -12.97 4.90
N ASN A 61 6.63 -13.34 5.09
CA ASN A 61 6.13 -14.64 4.65
C ASN A 61 6.07 -14.74 3.12
N LEU A 62 5.84 -13.63 2.41
CA LEU A 62 5.87 -13.60 0.95
C LEU A 62 7.27 -13.94 0.41
N GLN A 63 8.31 -13.38 1.02
CA GLN A 63 9.69 -13.69 0.67
C GLN A 63 10.05 -15.15 1.00
N GLU A 64 9.63 -15.65 2.17
CA GLU A 64 9.87 -17.05 2.59
C GLU A 64 9.20 -18.04 1.62
N VAL A 65 7.96 -17.76 1.17
CA VAL A 65 7.28 -18.58 0.14
C VAL A 65 8.04 -18.56 -1.19
N TYR A 66 8.58 -17.41 -1.60
CA TYR A 66 9.36 -17.32 -2.83
C TYR A 66 10.67 -18.12 -2.75
N GLU A 67 11.33 -18.13 -1.60
CA GLU A 67 12.55 -18.91 -1.36
C GLU A 67 12.26 -20.43 -1.41
N ILE A 68 11.14 -20.86 -0.81
CA ILE A 68 10.70 -22.26 -0.89
C ILE A 68 10.38 -22.64 -2.35
N TYR A 69 9.61 -21.80 -3.05
CA TYR A 69 9.29 -21.99 -4.46
C TYR A 69 10.55 -22.13 -5.31
N ARG A 70 11.51 -21.22 -5.13
CA ARG A 70 12.77 -21.23 -5.88
C ARG A 70 13.56 -22.51 -5.60
N GLY A 71 13.65 -22.94 -4.34
CA GLY A 71 14.35 -24.17 -3.97
C GLY A 71 13.74 -25.42 -4.62
N VAL A 72 12.41 -25.50 -4.73
CA VAL A 72 11.75 -26.60 -5.45
C VAL A 72 12.01 -26.53 -6.95
N VAL A 73 11.89 -25.34 -7.54
CA VAL A 73 12.07 -25.13 -8.99
C VAL A 73 13.50 -25.42 -9.45
N HIS A 74 14.50 -25.19 -8.60
CA HIS A 74 15.90 -25.48 -8.91
C HIS A 74 16.33 -26.88 -8.45
N ASP A 75 15.39 -27.72 -8.02
CA ASP A 75 15.63 -29.06 -7.48
C ASP A 75 16.63 -29.08 -6.30
N GLU A 76 16.75 -27.94 -5.59
CA GLU A 76 17.53 -27.81 -4.35
C GLU A 76 16.77 -28.37 -3.16
N ARG A 77 15.45 -28.61 -3.30
CA ARG A 77 14.57 -29.01 -2.22
C ARG A 77 13.40 -29.89 -2.69
N SER A 78 13.18 -31.00 -1.97
CA SER A 78 12.06 -31.91 -2.24
C SER A 78 10.69 -31.25 -2.01
N ALA A 79 9.73 -31.61 -2.87
CA ALA A 79 8.33 -31.19 -2.76
C ALA A 79 7.69 -31.53 -1.41
N LYS A 80 8.09 -32.65 -0.78
CA LYS A 80 7.56 -33.09 0.52
C LYS A 80 7.98 -32.13 1.64
N ASP A 81 9.26 -31.76 1.67
CA ASP A 81 9.81 -30.83 2.67
C ASP A 81 9.27 -29.42 2.47
N ALA A 82 9.18 -28.98 1.21
CA ALA A 82 8.56 -27.71 0.84
C ALA A 82 7.09 -27.64 1.30
N THR A 83 6.33 -28.71 1.12
CA THR A 83 4.93 -28.79 1.57
C THR A 83 4.82 -28.69 3.09
N ALA A 84 5.70 -29.36 3.84
CA ALA A 84 5.72 -29.26 5.30
C ALA A 84 6.01 -27.82 5.78
N GLU A 85 6.96 -27.14 5.14
CA GLU A 85 7.30 -25.77 5.48
C GLU A 85 6.20 -24.77 5.08
N LEU A 86 5.58 -24.93 3.91
CA LEU A 86 4.42 -24.13 3.52
C LEU A 86 3.26 -24.29 4.52
N LYS A 87 3.00 -25.52 4.98
CA LYS A 87 1.98 -25.77 6.04
C LYS A 87 2.36 -25.07 7.35
N ARG A 88 3.63 -25.06 7.73
CA ARG A 88 4.14 -24.33 8.90
C ARG A 88 3.92 -22.82 8.74
N LEU A 89 4.22 -22.27 7.56
CA LEU A 89 4.05 -20.85 7.25
C LEU A 89 2.59 -20.41 7.27
N LEU A 90 1.68 -21.24 6.77
CA LEU A 90 0.25 -20.94 6.75
C LEU A 90 -0.36 -20.84 8.16
N LYS A 91 0.21 -21.56 9.13
CA LYS A 91 -0.19 -21.58 10.54
C LYS A 91 0.51 -20.52 11.41
N LYS A 92 1.52 -19.84 10.88
CA LYS A 92 2.32 -18.86 11.62
C LYS A 92 1.50 -17.60 11.92
N ASN A 93 1.49 -17.20 13.19
CA ASN A 93 0.85 -15.97 13.63
C ASN A 93 1.58 -14.72 13.08
N PRO A 94 0.90 -13.56 12.99
CA PRO A 94 1.56 -12.31 12.60
C PRO A 94 2.72 -12.00 13.55
N MET A 95 3.82 -11.48 12.99
CA MET A 95 5.04 -11.20 13.76
C MET A 95 4.85 -10.14 14.85
N TYR A 96 4.01 -9.14 14.57
CA TYR A 96 3.74 -8.03 15.48
C TYR A 96 2.38 -8.19 16.15
N SER A 97 2.33 -7.91 17.45
CA SER A 97 1.09 -7.92 18.23
C SER A 97 0.12 -6.85 17.73
N ASN A 98 -1.18 -7.05 18.00
CA ASN A 98 -2.22 -6.11 17.58
C ASN A 98 -1.99 -4.69 18.12
N LEU A 99 -1.53 -4.55 19.37
CA LEU A 99 -1.19 -3.25 19.95
C LEU A 99 -0.05 -2.56 19.19
N LEU A 100 1.01 -3.30 18.85
CA LEU A 100 2.13 -2.73 18.11
C LEU A 100 1.72 -2.28 16.71
N ARG A 101 0.77 -2.97 16.08
CA ARG A 101 0.18 -2.56 14.80
C ARG A 101 -0.61 -1.26 14.93
N CYS A 102 -1.36 -1.07 16.03
CA CYS A 102 -2.02 0.22 16.31
C CYS A 102 -1.00 1.34 16.55
N ILE A 103 0.12 1.06 17.22
CA ILE A 103 1.22 2.02 17.41
C ILE A 103 1.85 2.40 16.06
N PHE A 104 2.06 1.44 15.15
CA PHE A 104 2.54 1.75 13.81
C PHE A 104 1.53 2.62 13.03
N ALA A 105 0.23 2.33 13.13
CA ALA A 105 -0.80 3.16 12.50
C ALA A 105 -0.80 4.60 13.06
N PHE A 106 -0.68 4.74 14.39
CA PHE A 106 -0.50 6.03 15.06
C PHE A 106 0.71 6.78 14.48
N SER A 107 1.88 6.15 14.48
CA SER A 107 3.13 6.78 14.05
C SER A 107 3.13 7.14 12.57
N LEU A 108 2.54 6.31 11.70
CA LEU A 108 2.44 6.61 10.27
C LEU A 108 1.55 7.84 10.02
N SER A 109 0.38 7.89 10.63
CA SER A 109 -0.53 9.03 10.52
C SER A 109 0.07 10.30 11.14
N ALA A 110 0.75 10.15 12.27
CA ALA A 110 1.45 11.24 12.93
C ALA A 110 2.54 11.84 12.01
N LEU A 111 3.42 11.01 11.44
CA LEU A 111 4.54 11.47 10.61
C LEU A 111 4.10 12.04 9.26
N ILE A 112 3.06 11.46 8.64
CA ILE A 112 2.58 11.91 7.32
C ILE A 112 1.77 13.21 7.40
N CYS A 113 1.20 13.55 8.56
CA CYS A 113 0.42 14.77 8.77
C CYS A 113 1.19 16.07 8.47
N PRO A 114 2.34 16.34 9.10
CA PRO A 114 3.16 17.48 8.74
C PRO A 114 3.87 17.30 7.39
N LEU A 115 4.17 16.07 6.98
CA LEU A 115 4.98 15.81 5.79
C LEU A 115 4.21 16.01 4.47
N ALA A 116 3.01 15.45 4.39
CA ALA A 116 2.19 15.49 3.19
C ALA A 116 1.11 16.56 3.27
N PHE A 117 0.37 16.69 4.37
CA PHE A 117 -0.83 17.55 4.41
C PHE A 117 -0.61 18.92 5.07
N GLY A 118 0.65 19.28 5.39
CA GLY A 118 0.97 20.56 6.00
C GLY A 118 0.42 20.75 7.42
N GLY A 119 0.19 19.64 8.14
CA GLY A 119 -0.21 19.65 9.54
C GLY A 119 0.86 20.25 10.46
N SER A 120 0.41 20.75 11.60
CA SER A 120 1.25 21.23 12.70
C SER A 120 1.65 20.10 13.63
N PHE A 121 2.50 20.42 14.61
CA PHE A 121 2.84 19.50 15.68
C PHE A 121 1.62 19.08 16.51
N LEU A 122 0.60 19.94 16.67
CA LEU A 122 -0.64 19.58 17.36
C LEU A 122 -1.53 18.66 16.52
N ASP A 123 -1.65 18.94 15.21
CA ASP A 123 -2.45 18.12 14.29
C ASP A 123 -1.93 16.68 14.24
N LEU A 124 -0.61 16.51 14.33
CA LEU A 124 0.06 15.22 14.34
C LEU A 124 -0.46 14.28 15.44
N TRP A 125 -0.64 14.77 16.67
CA TRP A 125 -1.10 13.94 17.78
C TRP A 125 -2.56 13.53 17.61
N ILE A 126 -3.40 14.46 17.16
CA ILE A 126 -4.82 14.18 16.89
C ILE A 126 -4.93 13.18 15.73
N ALA A 127 -4.22 13.42 14.63
CA ALA A 127 -4.23 12.53 13.46
C ALA A 127 -3.72 11.13 13.81
N GLY A 128 -2.63 11.05 14.60
CA GLY A 128 -2.10 9.80 15.12
C GLY A 128 -3.14 9.07 15.96
N SER A 129 -3.80 9.77 16.89
CA SER A 129 -4.82 9.17 17.77
C SER A 129 -6.03 8.65 16.99
N GLY A 130 -6.45 9.38 15.94
CA GLY A 130 -7.48 8.93 15.01
C GLY A 130 -7.11 7.64 14.30
N ALA A 131 -5.88 7.55 13.77
CA ALA A 131 -5.40 6.34 13.11
C ALA A 131 -5.22 5.16 14.08
N PHE A 132 -4.81 5.42 15.33
CA PHE A 132 -4.77 4.40 16.38
C PHE A 132 -6.16 3.83 16.64
N ALA A 133 -7.15 4.70 16.86
CA ALA A 133 -8.53 4.30 17.11
C ALA A 133 -9.11 3.53 15.92
N LEU A 134 -8.89 4.01 14.70
CA LEU A 134 -9.29 3.32 13.48
C LEU A 134 -8.68 1.91 13.41
N CYS A 135 -7.37 1.79 13.59
CA CYS A 135 -6.68 0.49 13.54
C CYS A 135 -7.18 -0.45 14.64
N PHE A 136 -7.40 0.07 15.85
CA PHE A 136 -7.97 -0.69 16.96
C PHE A 136 -9.37 -1.22 16.62
N LEU A 137 -10.28 -0.37 16.14
CA LEU A 137 -11.61 -0.79 15.72
C LEU A 137 -11.56 -1.82 14.59
N GLN A 138 -10.65 -1.67 13.64
CA GLN A 138 -10.46 -2.63 12.55
C GLN A 138 -9.99 -4.01 13.05
N LEU A 139 -9.10 -4.04 14.05
CA LEU A 139 -8.55 -5.29 14.56
C LEU A 139 -9.49 -6.02 15.53
N TYR A 140 -10.26 -5.30 16.33
CA TYR A 140 -11.09 -5.89 17.39
C TYR A 140 -12.58 -5.93 17.04
N VAL A 141 -13.14 -4.90 16.39
CA VAL A 141 -14.60 -4.80 16.18
C VAL A 141 -14.99 -5.34 14.80
N VAL A 142 -14.30 -4.89 13.75
CA VAL A 142 -14.59 -5.28 12.36
C VAL A 142 -14.31 -6.76 12.11
N SER A 143 -13.30 -7.32 12.79
CA SER A 143 -12.92 -8.73 12.62
C SER A 143 -13.96 -9.70 13.18
N ASP A 144 -14.76 -9.27 14.17
CA ASP A 144 -15.75 -10.11 14.84
C ASP A 144 -17.17 -9.96 14.27
N SER A 145 -17.47 -8.84 13.60
CA SER A 145 -18.83 -8.52 13.12
C SER A 145 -18.87 -8.22 11.61
N PRO A 146 -19.34 -9.17 10.76
CA PRO A 146 -19.39 -8.97 9.30
C PRO A 146 -20.37 -7.88 8.86
N LEU A 147 -21.43 -7.64 9.65
CA LEU A 147 -22.37 -6.54 9.42
C LEU A 147 -21.66 -5.18 9.57
N TYR A 148 -20.88 -5.02 10.64
CA TYR A 148 -20.14 -3.78 10.87
C TYR A 148 -19.03 -3.57 9.84
N ALA A 149 -18.38 -4.65 9.39
CA ALA A 149 -17.38 -4.60 8.33
C ALA A 149 -17.89 -4.00 7.01
N SER A 150 -19.20 -4.04 6.75
CA SER A 150 -19.78 -3.52 5.51
C SER A 150 -20.04 -2.01 5.54
N ILE A 151 -20.10 -1.40 6.73
CA ILE A 151 -20.41 0.03 6.94
C ILE A 151 -19.28 0.78 7.67
N PHE A 152 -18.20 0.08 7.98
CA PHE A 152 -17.10 0.58 8.81
C PHE A 152 -16.47 1.82 8.21
N GLU A 153 -16.20 1.81 6.91
CA GLU A 153 -15.59 2.88 6.13
C GLU A 153 -16.36 4.20 6.25
N ILE A 154 -17.68 4.11 6.07
CA ILE A 154 -18.58 5.26 6.11
C ILE A 154 -18.63 5.80 7.54
N SER A 155 -18.78 4.90 8.52
CA SER A 155 -18.92 5.25 9.94
C SER A 155 -17.66 5.93 10.48
N ILE A 156 -16.47 5.38 10.19
CA ILE A 156 -15.21 5.94 10.66
C ILE A 156 -14.89 7.26 9.94
N GLY A 157 -15.16 7.35 8.63
CA GLY A 157 -15.02 8.59 7.88
C GLY A 157 -15.88 9.70 8.50
N LEU A 158 -17.14 9.40 8.78
CA LEU A 158 -18.07 10.34 9.44
C LEU A 158 -17.53 10.83 10.78
N ILE A 159 -17.13 9.91 11.67
CA ILE A 159 -16.64 10.26 13.01
C ILE A 159 -15.35 11.08 12.92
N MET A 160 -14.41 10.69 12.04
CA MET A 160 -13.14 11.40 11.90
C MET A 160 -13.33 12.80 11.31
N ALA A 161 -14.18 12.96 10.30
CA ALA A 161 -14.45 14.28 9.72
C ALA A 161 -15.21 15.19 10.71
N PHE A 162 -16.21 14.66 11.40
CA PHE A 162 -16.98 15.39 12.42
C PHE A 162 -16.08 15.87 13.56
N THR A 163 -15.25 14.99 14.11
CA THR A 163 -14.32 15.34 15.20
C THR A 163 -13.25 16.32 14.73
N ALA A 164 -12.69 16.13 13.54
CA ALA A 164 -11.72 17.06 12.98
C ALA A 164 -12.31 18.47 12.73
N ARG A 165 -13.58 18.56 12.30
CA ARG A 165 -14.28 19.85 12.20
C ARG A 165 -14.55 20.47 13.57
N GLY A 166 -14.97 19.66 14.54
CA GLY A 166 -15.10 20.08 15.94
C GLY A 166 -13.84 20.72 16.50
N LEU A 167 -12.70 20.05 16.32
CA LEU A 167 -11.41 20.56 16.77
C LEU A 167 -10.98 21.80 15.99
N SER A 168 -11.23 21.83 14.67
CA SER A 168 -10.92 22.98 13.81
C SER A 168 -11.76 24.23 14.15
N SER A 169 -12.90 24.08 14.82
CA SER A 169 -13.78 25.20 15.22
C SER A 169 -13.32 25.90 16.50
N ILE A 170 -12.35 25.35 17.23
CA ILE A 170 -11.81 25.95 18.45
C ILE A 170 -11.12 27.28 18.11
N GLN A 171 -11.42 28.33 18.88
CA GLN A 171 -10.82 29.64 18.71
C GLN A 171 -9.29 29.56 18.80
N GLY A 172 -8.60 30.18 17.83
CA GLY A 172 -7.13 30.22 17.77
C GLY A 172 -6.50 29.45 16.61
N ASN A 173 -7.29 28.88 15.68
CA ASN A 173 -6.80 28.16 14.48
C ASN A 173 -5.72 27.10 14.81
N LEU A 174 -5.88 26.45 15.98
CA LEU A 174 -4.91 25.49 16.51
C LEU A 174 -4.87 24.24 15.63
N PHE A 175 -6.04 23.75 15.23
CA PHE A 175 -6.19 22.49 14.51
C PHE A 175 -6.60 22.73 13.06
N CYS A 176 -6.06 21.91 12.16
CA CYS A 176 -6.42 21.94 10.76
C CYS A 176 -7.22 20.71 10.32
N TYR A 177 -8.47 20.94 9.89
CA TYR A 177 -9.37 19.91 9.39
C TYR A 177 -8.75 19.03 8.29
N THR A 178 -8.20 19.62 7.22
CA THR A 178 -7.71 18.86 6.05
C THR A 178 -6.52 17.97 6.43
N ALA A 179 -5.61 18.49 7.27
CA ALA A 179 -4.45 17.76 7.76
C ALA A 179 -4.83 16.61 8.69
N ILE A 180 -5.72 16.85 9.67
CA ILE A 180 -6.15 15.83 10.62
C ILE A 180 -6.94 14.73 9.90
N THR A 181 -7.92 15.11 9.09
CA THR A 181 -8.82 14.18 8.42
C THR A 181 -8.07 13.32 7.41
N SER A 182 -7.26 13.92 6.53
CA SER A 182 -6.53 13.18 5.49
C SER A 182 -5.50 12.23 6.08
N SER A 183 -4.81 12.64 7.15
CA SER A 183 -3.79 11.79 7.78
C SER A 183 -4.36 10.61 8.54
N SER A 184 -5.43 10.84 9.30
CA SER A 184 -6.03 9.82 10.17
C SER A 184 -6.52 8.60 9.40
N ILE A 185 -6.97 8.80 8.16
CA ILE A 185 -7.57 7.74 7.34
C ILE A 185 -6.58 7.06 6.38
N ILE A 186 -5.29 7.41 6.41
CA ILE A 186 -4.30 6.79 5.49
C ILE A 186 -4.26 5.26 5.60
N GLY A 187 -4.46 4.72 6.80
CA GLY A 187 -4.46 3.28 7.01
C GLY A 187 -5.63 2.53 6.34
N ILE A 188 -6.73 3.23 6.05
CA ILE A 188 -7.93 2.65 5.42
C ILE A 188 -7.98 2.93 3.91
N LEU A 189 -7.25 3.93 3.42
CA LEU A 189 -7.19 4.25 2.00
C LEU A 189 -6.77 3.02 1.17
N PRO A 190 -7.51 2.65 0.11
CA PRO A 190 -7.26 1.43 -0.66
C PRO A 190 -6.08 1.58 -1.63
N GLY A 191 -5.02 2.31 -1.25
CA GLY A 191 -3.90 2.67 -2.12
C GLY A 191 -3.20 1.44 -2.74
N TYR A 192 -2.94 0.42 -1.93
CA TYR A 192 -2.39 -0.84 -2.44
C TYR A 192 -3.35 -1.58 -3.39
N LEU A 193 -4.65 -1.52 -3.10
CA LEU A 193 -5.66 -2.22 -3.89
C LEU A 193 -5.79 -1.57 -5.27
N ILE A 194 -5.85 -0.24 -5.35
CA ILE A 194 -5.84 0.50 -6.62
C ILE A 194 -4.53 0.22 -7.38
N LEU A 195 -3.37 0.27 -6.69
CA LEU A 195 -2.07 -0.02 -7.29
C LEU A 195 -1.98 -1.40 -7.91
N SER A 196 -2.30 -2.43 -7.13
CA SER A 196 -2.26 -3.82 -7.60
C SER A 196 -3.27 -4.04 -8.74
N SER A 197 -4.43 -3.40 -8.70
CA SER A 197 -5.42 -3.42 -9.79
C SER A 197 -4.86 -2.84 -11.10
N SER A 198 -4.19 -1.69 -11.01
CA SER A 198 -3.59 -1.02 -12.16
C SER A 198 -2.43 -1.81 -12.74
N LEU A 199 -1.58 -2.40 -11.89
CA LEU A 199 -0.52 -3.31 -12.33
C LEU A 199 -1.09 -4.56 -13.02
N GLU A 200 -2.18 -5.14 -12.51
CA GLU A 200 -2.83 -6.31 -13.13
C GLU A 200 -3.47 -5.98 -14.47
N LEU A 201 -4.12 -4.81 -14.60
CA LEU A 201 -4.65 -4.31 -15.87
C LEU A 201 -3.55 -4.12 -16.91
N ALA A 202 -2.44 -3.48 -16.51
CA ALA A 202 -1.30 -3.25 -17.39
C ALA A 202 -0.59 -4.57 -17.80
N SER A 203 -0.57 -5.56 -16.92
CA SER A 203 -0.08 -6.93 -17.21
C SER A 203 -1.08 -7.79 -17.99
N LYS A 204 -2.14 -7.20 -18.58
CA LYS A 204 -3.19 -7.88 -19.35
C LYS A 204 -4.05 -8.86 -18.55
N ASN A 205 -4.00 -8.85 -17.22
CA ASN A 205 -4.97 -9.57 -16.39
C ASN A 205 -6.20 -8.68 -16.15
N ILE A 206 -7.01 -8.54 -17.21
CA ILE A 206 -8.11 -7.58 -17.28
C ILE A 206 -9.18 -7.86 -16.22
N VAL A 207 -9.56 -9.13 -16.04
CA VAL A 207 -10.64 -9.51 -15.10
C VAL A 207 -10.23 -9.22 -13.66
N CYS A 208 -9.04 -9.64 -13.23
CA CYS A 208 -8.62 -9.44 -11.84
C CYS A 208 -8.43 -7.95 -11.52
N GLY A 209 -7.77 -7.22 -12.42
CA GLY A 209 -7.50 -5.80 -12.23
C GLY A 209 -8.74 -4.92 -12.34
N SER A 210 -9.65 -5.16 -13.28
CA SER A 210 -10.88 -4.35 -13.42
C SER A 210 -11.82 -4.48 -12.23
N VAL A 211 -12.07 -5.70 -11.74
CA VAL A 211 -12.96 -5.93 -10.60
C VAL A 211 -12.43 -5.27 -9.33
N ARG A 212 -11.12 -5.41 -9.06
CA ARG A 212 -10.48 -4.76 -7.91
C ARG A 212 -10.45 -3.23 -8.05
N MET A 213 -10.30 -2.70 -9.28
CA MET A 213 -10.37 -1.27 -9.54
C MET A 213 -11.77 -0.72 -9.24
N VAL A 214 -12.83 -1.35 -9.76
CA VAL A 214 -14.22 -0.96 -9.51
C VAL A 214 -14.54 -1.03 -8.01
N TYR A 215 -14.12 -2.10 -7.33
CA TYR A 215 -14.27 -2.22 -5.89
C TYR A 215 -13.56 -1.09 -5.14
N SER A 216 -12.32 -0.76 -5.51
CA SER A 216 -11.58 0.37 -4.90
C SER A 216 -12.30 1.70 -5.10
N LEU A 217 -12.90 1.92 -6.27
CA LEU A 217 -13.60 3.17 -6.56
C LEU A 217 -14.86 3.32 -5.70
N MET A 218 -15.66 2.26 -5.61
CA MET A 218 -16.80 2.21 -4.70
C MET A 218 -16.35 2.42 -3.25
N TYR A 219 -15.24 1.81 -2.86
CA TYR A 219 -14.65 2.00 -1.53
C TYR A 219 -14.29 3.46 -1.25
N THR A 220 -13.56 4.12 -2.16
CA THR A 220 -13.20 5.54 -2.00
C THR A 220 -14.41 6.46 -2.04
N LEU A 221 -15.44 6.11 -2.81
CA LEU A 221 -16.68 6.88 -2.88
C LEU A 221 -17.45 6.81 -1.55
N PHE A 222 -17.59 5.63 -0.96
CA PHE A 222 -18.20 5.46 0.36
C PHE A 222 -17.42 6.16 1.46
N LEU A 223 -16.09 6.06 1.44
CA LEU A 223 -15.23 6.79 2.36
C LEU A 223 -15.41 8.30 2.20
N GLY A 224 -15.36 8.81 0.97
CA GLY A 224 -15.57 10.24 0.67
C GLY A 224 -16.94 10.74 1.10
N PHE A 225 -17.99 9.95 0.86
CA PHE A 225 -19.35 10.24 1.33
C PHE A 225 -19.44 10.31 2.86
N GLY A 226 -18.82 9.36 3.57
CA GLY A 226 -18.76 9.38 5.03
C GLY A 226 -18.06 10.64 5.56
N LEU A 227 -16.92 11.01 4.96
CA LEU A 227 -16.19 12.23 5.31
C LEU A 227 -17.01 13.51 5.05
N GLN A 228 -17.73 13.56 3.91
CA GLN A 228 -18.56 14.69 3.54
C GLN A 228 -19.73 14.85 4.54
N ILE A 229 -20.48 13.78 4.81
CA ILE A 229 -21.56 13.80 5.81
C ILE A 229 -21.04 14.25 7.16
N GLY A 230 -19.93 13.68 7.64
CA GLY A 230 -19.35 14.05 8.93
C GLY A 230 -18.99 15.53 9.01
N SER A 231 -18.44 16.09 7.92
CA SER A 231 -18.12 17.51 7.83
C SER A 231 -19.38 18.38 7.80
N GLU A 232 -20.36 18.05 6.96
CA GLU A 232 -21.60 18.83 6.80
C GLU A 232 -22.46 18.84 8.07
N ILE A 233 -22.60 17.71 8.76
CA ILE A 233 -23.32 17.65 10.05
C ILE A 233 -22.73 18.64 11.04
N PHE A 234 -21.40 18.74 11.11
CA PHE A 234 -20.76 19.70 12.01
C PHE A 234 -21.01 21.16 11.57
N LEU A 235 -20.89 21.44 10.28
CA LEU A 235 -21.05 22.79 9.73
C LEU A 235 -22.47 23.35 9.89
N VAL A 236 -23.49 22.50 9.96
CA VAL A 236 -24.86 22.91 10.30
C VAL A 236 -24.94 23.48 11.73
N MET A 237 -24.13 22.97 12.66
CA MET A 237 -24.14 23.42 14.05
C MET A 237 -23.27 24.65 14.30
N ASN A 238 -22.18 24.84 13.54
CA ASN A 238 -21.27 25.97 13.72
C ASN A 238 -20.61 26.37 12.40
N VAL A 239 -20.69 27.67 12.05
CA VAL A 239 -20.24 28.20 10.75
C VAL A 239 -18.99 29.06 10.93
N HIS A 240 -17.80 28.47 10.72
CA HIS A 240 -16.46 29.05 10.41
C HIS A 240 -15.33 28.19 11.06
N TYR A 241 -14.03 28.19 10.70
CA TYR A 241 -13.16 28.92 9.75
C TYR A 241 -12.32 27.90 8.93
N ARG A 242 -11.71 28.35 7.82
CA ARG A 242 -10.72 27.58 7.04
C ARG A 242 -9.40 27.42 7.83
N CYS A 243 -8.60 26.40 7.50
CA CYS A 243 -7.21 26.28 7.96
C CYS A 243 -6.37 27.44 7.40
N TYR A 244 -6.38 28.60 8.04
CA TYR A 244 -5.48 29.70 7.68
C TYR A 244 -4.42 29.88 8.76
N ARG A 245 -3.17 29.65 8.38
CA ARG A 245 -2.01 29.82 9.26
C ARG A 245 -1.07 30.88 8.67
N PRO A 246 -1.09 32.12 9.18
CA PRO A 246 -0.18 33.16 8.72
C PRO A 246 1.29 32.81 9.05
N ALA A 247 2.22 33.29 8.22
CA ALA A 247 3.64 33.19 8.49
C ALA A 247 4.01 34.01 9.73
N GLY A 248 4.70 33.41 10.72
CA GLY A 248 5.14 34.06 11.96
C GLY A 248 4.42 33.61 13.24
N ILE A 249 3.48 32.66 13.15
CA ILE A 249 2.86 32.02 14.31
C ILE A 249 3.84 31.06 15.01
N ALA A 250 3.56 30.70 16.27
CA ALA A 250 4.43 29.85 17.08
C ALA A 250 4.82 28.53 16.38
N TRP A 251 6.05 28.06 16.63
CA TRP A 251 6.67 26.93 15.92
C TRP A 251 5.83 25.64 15.94
N TYR A 252 5.08 25.40 17.03
CA TYR A 252 4.26 24.18 17.20
C TYR A 252 2.97 24.18 16.33
N LEU A 253 2.63 25.30 15.70
CA LEU A 253 1.50 25.45 14.78
C LEU A 253 1.94 25.49 13.31
N GLN A 254 3.25 25.56 13.04
CA GLN A 254 3.76 25.57 11.68
C GLN A 254 4.16 24.16 11.21
N ALA A 255 4.17 23.97 9.89
CA ALA A 255 4.76 22.78 9.30
C ALA A 255 6.27 22.76 9.61
N PRO A 256 6.86 21.57 9.85
CA PRO A 256 8.26 21.47 10.21
C PRO A 256 9.15 21.97 9.07
N PRO A 257 10.32 22.57 9.37
CA PRO A 257 11.21 23.04 8.35
C PRO A 257 11.77 21.88 7.49
N PHE A 258 12.23 22.20 6.27
CA PHE A 258 12.59 21.20 5.26
C PHE A 258 13.61 20.15 5.74
N TRP A 259 14.57 20.53 6.59
CA TRP A 259 15.62 19.62 7.08
C TRP A 259 15.06 18.50 7.96
N VAL A 260 13.93 18.71 8.62
CA VAL A 260 13.26 17.68 9.42
C VAL A 260 12.74 16.54 8.54
N GLN A 261 12.51 16.80 7.24
CA GLN A 261 12.11 15.76 6.29
C GLN A 261 13.18 14.69 6.12
N PHE A 262 14.48 15.03 6.28
CA PHE A 262 15.57 14.03 6.25
C PHE A 262 15.49 13.03 7.40
N LEU A 263 14.81 13.36 8.50
CA LEU A 263 14.54 12.44 9.61
C LEU A 263 13.18 11.74 9.44
N ILE A 264 12.12 12.51 9.15
CA ILE A 264 10.76 11.98 9.04
C ILE A 264 10.63 10.94 7.92
N VAL A 265 11.25 11.16 6.76
CA VAL A 265 11.09 10.28 5.59
C VAL A 265 11.68 8.89 5.83
N PRO A 266 12.93 8.74 6.33
CA PRO A 266 13.45 7.43 6.73
C PRO A 266 12.67 6.76 7.86
N THR A 267 12.25 7.53 8.87
CA THR A 267 11.45 6.99 9.98
C THR A 267 10.10 6.48 9.50
N PHE A 268 9.38 7.25 8.68
CA PHE A 268 8.12 6.84 8.07
C PHE A 268 8.30 5.59 7.21
N SER A 269 9.35 5.55 6.38
CA SER A 269 9.66 4.40 5.53
C SER A 269 9.96 3.14 6.35
N THR A 270 10.66 3.30 7.47
CA THR A 270 10.95 2.19 8.40
C THR A 270 9.67 1.65 9.01
N ILE A 271 8.86 2.53 9.62
CA ILE A 271 7.61 2.15 10.26
C ILE A 271 6.63 1.57 9.23
N SER A 272 6.59 2.11 8.01
CA SER A 272 5.72 1.61 6.92
C SER A 272 6.12 0.19 6.51
N SER A 273 7.42 -0.08 6.42
CA SER A 273 7.93 -1.43 6.14
C SER A 273 7.56 -2.42 7.26
N LEU A 274 7.71 -2.01 8.53
CA LEU A 274 7.33 -2.83 9.69
C LEU A 274 5.81 -3.03 9.78
N ALA A 275 5.00 -2.01 9.48
CA ALA A 275 3.54 -2.10 9.42
C ALA A 275 3.06 -3.12 8.37
N ASN A 276 3.83 -3.29 7.29
CA ASN A 276 3.63 -4.31 6.25
C ASN A 276 4.29 -5.67 6.58
N LEU A 277 4.59 -5.91 7.87
CA LEU A 277 5.12 -7.17 8.40
C LEU A 277 6.47 -7.57 7.81
N GLN A 278 7.33 -6.60 7.50
CA GLN A 278 8.73 -6.87 7.16
C GLN A 278 9.48 -7.34 8.42
N PRO A 279 10.19 -8.49 8.37
CA PRO A 279 11.04 -8.92 9.47
C PRO A 279 12.26 -8.00 9.58
N TYR A 280 12.66 -7.68 10.81
CA TYR A 280 13.89 -6.94 11.10
C TYR A 280 14.97 -7.82 11.76
N GLN A 281 14.59 -9.01 12.23
CA GLN A 281 15.48 -9.90 12.96
C GLN A 281 16.47 -10.58 12.00
N GLY A 282 17.76 -10.45 12.30
CA GLY A 282 18.86 -11.02 11.52
C GLY A 282 19.47 -10.05 10.50
N THR A 283 20.77 -10.20 10.24
CA THR A 283 21.57 -9.27 9.43
C THR A 283 21.04 -9.07 8.01
N LYS A 284 20.59 -10.15 7.35
CA LYS A 284 20.02 -10.09 6.00
C LYS A 284 18.71 -9.29 5.95
N ASN A 285 17.84 -9.51 6.94
CA ASN A 285 16.54 -8.84 7.03
C ASN A 285 16.70 -7.35 7.36
N ALA A 286 17.63 -7.02 8.27
CA ALA A 286 17.99 -5.64 8.55
C ALA A 286 18.56 -4.91 7.33
N LEU A 287 19.39 -5.58 6.53
CA LEU A 287 19.92 -5.03 5.28
C LEU A 287 18.81 -4.83 4.23
N ASN A 288 17.88 -5.77 4.08
CA ASN A 288 16.71 -5.61 3.22
C ASN A 288 15.86 -4.41 3.66
N LEU A 289 15.60 -4.27 4.96
CA LEU A 289 14.86 -3.13 5.52
C LEU A 289 15.59 -1.80 5.22
N PHE A 290 16.90 -1.75 5.42
CA PHE A 290 17.71 -0.58 5.10
C PHE A 290 17.62 -0.20 3.61
N VAL A 291 17.71 -1.19 2.72
CA VAL A 291 17.56 -0.98 1.27
C VAL A 291 16.17 -0.45 0.92
N MET A 292 15.10 -1.00 1.51
CA MET A 292 13.73 -0.51 1.32
C MET A 292 13.59 0.95 1.73
N VAL A 293 14.20 1.35 2.86
CA VAL A 293 14.19 2.73 3.36
C VAL A 293 14.95 3.67 2.41
N MET A 294 16.10 3.24 1.90
CA MET A 294 16.88 4.03 0.93
C MET A 294 16.14 4.23 -0.39
N ILE A 295 15.54 3.16 -0.94
CA ILE A 295 14.72 3.23 -2.17
C ILE A 295 13.52 4.16 -1.97
N SER A 296 12.83 4.02 -0.83
CA SER A 296 11.69 4.85 -0.46
C SER A 296 12.06 6.33 -0.32
N SER A 297 13.19 6.62 0.31
CA SER A 297 13.69 7.99 0.48
C SER A 297 14.08 8.63 -0.85
N ALA A 298 14.73 7.87 -1.74
CA ALA A 298 15.06 8.33 -3.09
C ALA A 298 13.79 8.61 -3.92
N ALA A 299 12.80 7.72 -3.86
CA ALA A 299 11.51 7.89 -4.54
C ALA A 299 10.75 9.12 -4.04
N PHE A 300 10.75 9.35 -2.72
CA PHE A 300 10.16 10.55 -2.13
C PHE A 300 10.90 11.82 -2.58
N ALA A 301 12.24 11.81 -2.57
CA ALA A 301 13.04 12.97 -2.97
C ALA A 301 12.77 13.36 -4.42
N THR A 302 12.77 12.40 -5.36
CA THR A 302 12.48 12.69 -6.77
C THR A 302 11.03 13.12 -6.99
N ASN A 303 10.08 12.51 -6.27
CA ASN A 303 8.68 12.94 -6.28
C ASN A 303 8.52 14.39 -5.78
N LYS A 304 9.17 14.74 -4.66
CA LYS A 304 9.10 16.09 -4.08
C LYS A 304 9.72 17.15 -5.00
N ILE A 305 10.85 16.83 -5.62
CA ILE A 305 11.51 17.68 -6.61
C ILE A 305 10.60 17.84 -7.84
N ALA A 306 10.03 16.75 -8.35
CA ALA A 306 9.10 16.80 -9.48
C ALA A 306 7.88 17.68 -9.17
N ASN A 307 7.31 17.56 -7.97
CA ASN A 307 6.17 18.37 -7.52
C ASN A 307 6.50 19.87 -7.41
N HIS A 308 7.78 20.23 -7.28
CA HIS A 308 8.19 21.63 -7.26
C HIS A 308 8.17 22.26 -8.67
N TYR A 309 8.45 21.48 -9.72
CA TYR A 309 8.49 21.95 -11.10
C TYR A 309 7.21 21.68 -11.88
N ILE A 310 6.46 20.65 -11.50
CA ILE A 310 5.25 20.18 -12.18
C ILE A 310 4.06 20.39 -11.26
N PHE A 311 3.22 21.39 -11.59
CA PHE A 311 2.04 21.74 -10.82
C PHE A 311 0.78 21.04 -11.37
N ASN A 312 -0.17 20.70 -10.49
CA ASN A 312 -1.49 20.13 -10.83
C ASN A 312 -1.47 18.83 -11.68
N ARG A 313 -0.37 18.07 -11.65
CA ARG A 313 -0.23 16.78 -12.35
C ARG A 313 0.34 15.72 -11.42
N SER A 314 -0.49 15.28 -10.47
CA SER A 314 -0.13 14.26 -9.48
C SER A 314 0.19 12.90 -10.12
N ASP A 315 -0.36 12.62 -11.31
CA ASP A 315 -0.04 11.47 -12.16
C ASP A 315 1.43 11.47 -12.60
N ILE A 316 1.91 12.56 -13.22
CA ILE A 316 3.29 12.67 -13.71
C ILE A 316 4.29 12.69 -12.55
N VAL A 317 3.98 13.44 -11.49
CA VAL A 317 4.82 13.53 -10.28
C VAL A 317 4.97 12.16 -9.61
N SER A 318 3.89 11.39 -9.52
CA SER A 318 3.93 10.03 -8.96
C SER A 318 4.65 9.05 -9.88
N ALA A 319 4.55 9.22 -11.21
CA ALA A 319 5.29 8.42 -12.17
C ALA A 319 6.81 8.57 -12.03
N ILE A 320 7.32 9.78 -11.80
CA ILE A 320 8.76 10.04 -11.61
C ILE A 320 9.28 9.37 -10.32
N GLY A 321 8.53 9.50 -9.23
CA GLY A 321 8.87 8.84 -7.96
C GLY A 321 8.88 7.30 -8.10
N ALA A 322 7.85 6.75 -8.75
CA ALA A 322 7.71 5.31 -8.95
C ALA A 322 8.76 4.75 -9.91
N PHE A 323 9.11 5.51 -10.96
CA PHE A 323 10.19 5.19 -11.87
C PHE A 323 11.53 5.08 -11.14
N THR A 324 11.80 6.02 -10.22
CA THR A 324 13.01 5.99 -9.37
C THR A 324 13.02 4.75 -8.48
N ALA A 325 11.90 4.48 -7.79
CA ALA A 325 11.76 3.29 -6.94
C ALA A 325 11.97 1.99 -7.74
N GLY A 326 11.40 1.93 -8.94
CA GLY A 326 11.47 0.79 -9.83
C GLY A 326 12.87 0.55 -10.40
N ILE A 327 13.61 1.59 -10.82
CA ILE A 327 15.01 1.43 -11.26
C ILE A 327 15.84 0.85 -10.11
N LEU A 328 15.79 1.48 -8.94
CA LEU A 328 16.62 1.07 -7.80
C LEU A 328 16.25 -0.34 -7.31
N GLY A 329 14.96 -0.66 -7.23
CA GLY A 329 14.47 -1.98 -6.82
C GLY A 329 14.87 -3.09 -7.80
N ASN A 330 14.76 -2.85 -9.11
CA ASN A 330 15.18 -3.83 -10.12
C ASN A 330 16.71 -4.01 -10.16
N LEU A 331 17.48 -2.93 -9.99
CA LEU A 331 18.94 -3.01 -9.89
C LEU A 331 19.39 -3.78 -8.64
N TYR A 332 18.72 -3.55 -7.50
CA TYR A 332 18.97 -4.27 -6.27
C TYR A 332 18.68 -5.77 -6.41
N SER A 333 17.51 -6.12 -6.97
CA SER A 333 17.10 -7.51 -7.21
C SER A 333 18.14 -8.27 -8.04
N ARG A 334 18.72 -7.63 -9.07
CA ARG A 334 19.77 -8.24 -9.91
C ARG A 334 21.08 -8.50 -9.19
N LYS A 335 21.50 -7.59 -8.30
CA LYS A 335 22.79 -7.71 -7.60
C LYS A 335 22.73 -8.63 -6.37
N MET A 336 21.63 -8.59 -5.63
CA MET A 336 21.52 -9.23 -4.31
C MET A 336 20.55 -10.43 -4.27
N GLY A 337 19.90 -10.78 -5.39
CA GLY A 337 19.07 -11.98 -5.51
C GLY A 337 17.73 -11.94 -4.76
N GLY A 338 17.31 -10.76 -4.29
CA GLY A 338 15.99 -10.53 -3.68
C GLY A 338 14.90 -10.23 -4.70
N THR A 339 13.63 -10.23 -4.28
CA THR A 339 12.50 -9.87 -5.15
C THR A 339 12.41 -8.35 -5.33
N ALA A 340 12.36 -7.86 -6.58
CA ALA A 340 12.28 -6.42 -6.87
C ALA A 340 11.07 -5.78 -6.18
N PHE A 341 9.91 -6.45 -6.23
CA PHE A 341 8.68 -6.00 -5.60
C PHE A 341 8.82 -5.70 -4.10
N THR A 342 9.38 -6.63 -3.31
CA THR A 342 9.50 -6.43 -1.85
C THR A 342 10.43 -5.26 -1.51
N SER A 343 11.47 -5.02 -2.32
CA SER A 343 12.41 -3.92 -2.09
C SER A 343 11.82 -2.53 -2.40
N MET A 344 10.88 -2.42 -3.33
CA MET A 344 10.32 -1.13 -3.77
C MET A 344 8.95 -0.79 -3.18
N ILE A 345 8.20 -1.77 -2.66
CA ILE A 345 6.81 -1.58 -2.22
C ILE A 345 6.64 -0.48 -1.17
N THR A 346 7.58 -0.33 -0.24
CA THR A 346 7.55 0.76 0.76
C THR A 346 7.56 2.13 0.10
N GLY A 347 8.46 2.35 -0.86
CA GLY A 347 8.53 3.60 -1.61
C GLY A 347 7.26 3.84 -2.42
N VAL A 348 6.76 2.80 -3.07
CA VAL A 348 5.53 2.89 -3.86
C VAL A 348 4.31 3.25 -3.01
N LEU A 349 4.14 2.62 -1.83
CA LEU A 349 3.05 2.93 -0.91
C LEU A 349 3.16 4.35 -0.33
N PHE A 350 4.35 4.92 -0.26
CA PHE A 350 4.58 6.30 0.18
C PHE A 350 4.15 7.33 -0.89
N LEU A 351 4.19 6.97 -2.17
CA LEU A 351 3.78 7.87 -3.25
C LEU A 351 2.26 8.13 -3.24
N VAL A 352 1.45 7.17 -2.77
CA VAL A 352 -0.01 7.32 -2.72
C VAL A 352 -0.48 8.52 -1.88
N PRO A 353 -0.15 8.61 -0.57
CA PRO A 353 -0.53 9.76 0.25
C PRO A 353 0.15 11.06 -0.23
N SER A 354 1.36 10.97 -0.77
CA SER A 354 2.09 12.13 -1.31
C SER A 354 1.39 12.72 -2.54
N GLY A 355 0.93 11.86 -3.44
CA GLY A 355 0.18 12.25 -4.63
C GLY A 355 -1.22 12.79 -4.31
N LEU A 356 -1.88 12.24 -3.30
CA LEU A 356 -3.17 12.76 -2.81
C LEU A 356 -3.01 14.16 -2.21
N SER A 357 -1.93 14.39 -1.46
CA SER A 357 -1.57 15.73 -0.98
C SER A 357 -1.32 16.70 -2.14
N ALA A 358 -0.58 16.29 -3.18
CA ALA A 358 -0.32 17.12 -4.35
C ALA A 358 -1.60 17.50 -5.12
N ALA A 359 -2.65 16.69 -5.02
CA ALA A 359 -3.98 16.98 -5.56
C ALA A 359 -4.82 17.95 -4.68
N GLY A 360 -4.25 18.48 -3.59
CA GLY A 360 -4.94 19.38 -2.65
C GLY A 360 -5.38 18.72 -1.34
N GLY A 361 -5.09 17.43 -1.14
CA GLY A 361 -5.54 16.67 0.02
C GLY A 361 -7.05 16.43 0.02
N ILE A 362 -7.59 15.93 1.14
CA ILE A 362 -9.03 15.74 1.30
C ILE A 362 -9.63 17.03 1.85
N THR A 363 -10.18 17.84 0.95
CA THR A 363 -10.97 19.02 1.32
C THR A 363 -12.41 18.59 1.57
N GLY A 364 -13.04 19.10 2.63
CA GLY A 364 -14.44 18.81 2.94
C GLY A 364 -15.43 19.51 1.99
N ASP A 365 -14.89 20.24 1.00
CA ASP A 365 -15.64 20.91 -0.07
C ASP A 365 -15.58 20.08 -1.38
N GLY A 366 -14.71 19.07 -1.46
CA GLY A 366 -14.57 18.18 -2.62
C GLY A 366 -15.52 16.99 -2.54
N SER A 367 -16.01 16.55 -3.69
CA SER A 367 -16.86 15.36 -3.78
C SER A 367 -16.03 14.09 -3.51
N GLY A 368 -16.65 13.03 -2.98
CA GLY A 368 -15.96 11.72 -2.84
C GLY A 368 -15.41 11.17 -4.16
N ILE A 369 -15.92 11.67 -5.30
CA ILE A 369 -15.43 11.39 -6.65
C ILE A 369 -14.04 11.99 -6.88
N ASP A 370 -13.78 13.19 -6.37
CA ASP A 370 -12.48 13.87 -6.52
C ASP A 370 -11.36 13.10 -5.82
N ILE A 371 -11.66 12.54 -4.64
CA ILE A 371 -10.74 11.67 -3.90
C ILE A 371 -10.42 10.42 -4.73
N GLY A 372 -11.44 9.72 -5.22
CA GLY A 372 -11.28 8.54 -6.07
C GLY A 372 -10.48 8.85 -7.35
N GLY A 373 -10.79 9.97 -8.01
CA GLY A 373 -10.10 10.44 -9.21
C GLY A 373 -8.62 10.74 -8.95
N ALA A 374 -8.28 11.43 -7.86
CA ALA A 374 -6.90 11.70 -7.48
C ALA A 374 -6.13 10.40 -7.19
N MET A 375 -6.75 9.43 -6.50
CA MET A 375 -6.11 8.14 -6.24
C MET A 375 -5.89 7.32 -7.53
N ILE A 376 -6.82 7.37 -8.49
CA ILE A 376 -6.61 6.75 -9.82
C ILE A 376 -5.44 7.42 -10.53
N ALA A 377 -5.41 8.75 -10.60
CA ALA A 377 -4.38 9.49 -11.32
C ALA A 377 -2.98 9.18 -10.78
N VAL A 378 -2.82 9.23 -9.45
CA VAL A 378 -1.58 8.85 -8.76
C VAL A 378 -1.21 7.41 -9.07
N THR A 379 -2.17 6.49 -9.02
CA THR A 379 -1.90 5.07 -9.26
C THR A 379 -1.51 4.77 -10.71
N ILE A 380 -2.17 5.37 -11.69
CA ILE A 380 -1.81 5.25 -13.10
C ILE A 380 -0.38 5.76 -13.30
N GLY A 381 -0.06 6.91 -12.71
CA GLY A 381 1.29 7.45 -12.70
C GLY A 381 2.31 6.44 -12.16
N VAL A 382 2.04 5.91 -10.96
CA VAL A 382 2.91 4.90 -10.32
C VAL A 382 3.09 3.68 -11.22
N THR A 383 2.02 3.13 -11.78
CA THR A 383 2.04 1.99 -12.69
C THR A 383 2.93 2.27 -13.90
N VAL A 384 2.69 3.38 -14.60
CA VAL A 384 3.50 3.78 -15.77
C VAL A 384 4.97 3.93 -15.40
N GLY A 385 5.28 4.57 -14.28
CA GLY A 385 6.65 4.72 -13.77
C GLY A 385 7.34 3.38 -13.52
N LEU A 386 6.64 2.45 -12.85
CA LEU A 386 7.17 1.10 -12.58
C LEU A 386 7.41 0.31 -13.88
N PHE A 387 6.46 0.30 -14.81
CA PHE A 387 6.62 -0.38 -16.10
C PHE A 387 7.77 0.20 -16.94
N MET A 388 7.87 1.52 -17.00
CA MET A 388 8.93 2.18 -17.75
C MET A 388 10.31 1.87 -17.16
N SER A 389 10.43 1.87 -15.82
CA SER A 389 11.68 1.51 -15.14
C SER A 389 12.12 0.08 -15.46
N GLN A 390 11.16 -0.85 -15.51
CA GLN A 390 11.43 -2.23 -15.86
C GLN A 390 11.89 -2.33 -17.32
N ALA A 391 11.15 -1.73 -18.25
CA ALA A 391 11.50 -1.77 -19.68
C ALA A 391 12.96 -1.33 -19.91
N ILE A 392 13.40 -0.25 -19.25
CA ILE A 392 14.77 0.26 -19.35
C ILE A 392 15.77 -0.73 -18.74
N VAL A 393 15.54 -1.19 -17.51
CA VAL A 393 16.49 -2.10 -16.84
C VAL A 393 16.66 -3.40 -17.62
N TYR A 394 15.61 -3.90 -18.27
CA TYR A 394 15.65 -5.11 -19.10
C TYR A 394 16.17 -4.89 -20.52
N ALA A 395 15.92 -3.74 -21.14
CA ALA A 395 16.48 -3.42 -22.46
C ALA A 395 18.01 -3.31 -22.45
N PHE A 396 18.60 -2.81 -21.36
CA PHE A 396 20.06 -2.61 -21.24
C PHE A 396 20.78 -3.70 -20.42
N GLY A 397 20.08 -4.77 -20.00
CA GLY A 397 20.68 -5.88 -19.24
C GLY A 397 21.18 -7.01 -20.15
N SER A 398 22.38 -7.54 -19.91
CA SER A 398 22.90 -8.69 -20.68
C SER A 398 21.97 -9.91 -20.54
N LYS A 399 21.59 -10.50 -21.68
CA LYS A 399 20.72 -11.67 -21.83
C LYS A 399 20.95 -12.76 -20.76
N LYS A 400 20.09 -12.81 -19.74
CA LYS A 400 19.60 -14.09 -19.22
C LYS A 400 18.20 -14.30 -19.80
N ASN A 401 18.19 -14.84 -21.01
CA ASN A 401 17.00 -15.35 -21.71
C ASN A 401 16.48 -16.59 -20.95
N ALA A 402 15.80 -16.38 -19.83
CA ALA A 402 14.97 -17.37 -19.14
C ALA A 402 14.04 -16.74 -18.07
N ALA A 403 14.09 -15.42 -17.86
CA ALA A 403 13.19 -14.71 -16.96
C ALA A 403 12.60 -13.48 -17.66
N VAL A 404 11.90 -13.71 -18.77
CA VAL A 404 10.80 -12.80 -19.11
C VAL A 404 9.81 -12.98 -17.97
N MET A 405 9.67 -11.96 -17.13
CA MET A 405 8.81 -11.90 -15.94
C MET A 405 9.47 -12.32 -14.61
N SER A 406 10.39 -11.48 -14.11
CA SER A 406 10.61 -11.35 -12.66
C SER A 406 10.24 -9.92 -12.23
N PHE A 407 8.95 -9.69 -12.04
CA PHE A 407 8.46 -8.81 -10.97
C PHE A 407 8.28 -9.66 -9.74
#